data_AF-A0AAV6GML4-F1
#
_entry.id   AF-A0AAV6GML4-F1
#
_cell.length_a   1.000
_cell.length_b   1.000
_cell.length_c   1.000
_cell.angle_alpha   90.00
_cell.angle_beta   90.00
_cell.angle_gamma   90.00
#
_symmetry.space_group_name_H-M   'P 1'
#
loop_
_entity.id
_entity.type
_entity.pdbx_description
1 polymer ?
#
loop_
_entity_poly.entity_id
_entity_poly.type
_entity_poly.pdbx_seq_one_letter_code
_entity_poly.pdbx_strand_id
1 'polypeptide(L)'
;MTDRRFVSSNPSPGRRLSEGSELPAQMEARIGVEPSRHSTTHHERVTLVVDGTHFVVDPALFTAHPDTMLGRMFGPARQHNFTRPNAKGEFEMVEGINASIFHVILDYYRGGILQCPEGVSVAELREACDYLCINFDYNTVRCRDLSALLHELSNDGARRQFEGYLEELVVPAMVSSAQEGERECHIVVLLDDDTVDWDHDNPPPMGEEYSQIIYSTKLYRFFKYIENRDVAKALLKERGLKNIRIGIEGYPTCKEKVKRRPGGRSEVIYNYVQRPFIHMSWEKEEGKSRHVDFQCVRSKSVPNLTAAMAEGPTRSGATPTPQVDELDRLNGPSPQPTAVFMPSNESRDV
;
A
#
# COMPACT_ATOMS: atom_id res chain seq x y z
N MET A 1 27.28 35.02 40.14
CA MET A 1 28.48 34.20 40.36
C MET A 1 28.47 33.13 39.28
N THR A 2 29.32 33.07 38.25
CA THR A 2 30.54 33.79 37.85
C THR A 2 30.74 33.35 36.38
N ASP A 3 30.37 34.15 35.39
CA ASP A 3 31.25 34.93 34.48
C ASP A 3 32.59 34.26 34.08
N ARG A 4 32.77 33.97 32.78
CA ARG A 4 34.08 33.82 32.12
C ARG A 4 34.06 34.51 30.76
N ARG A 5 34.82 35.60 30.69
CA ARG A 5 35.07 36.46 29.53
C ARG A 5 36.19 35.92 28.63
N PHE A 6 36.02 36.17 27.34
CA PHE A 6 36.97 36.64 26.32
C PHE A 6 38.47 36.68 26.64
N VAL A 7 39.29 36.23 25.67
CA VAL A 7 40.43 37.03 25.14
C VAL A 7 40.58 36.81 23.63
N SER A 8 40.70 37.92 22.92
CA SER A 8 41.04 38.09 21.49
C SER A 8 42.50 38.55 21.38
N SER A 9 43.21 38.16 20.33
CA SER A 9 44.38 38.90 19.85
C SER A 9 44.75 38.54 18.41
N ASN A 10 44.78 39.57 17.56
CA ASN A 10 45.38 39.70 16.22
C ASN A 10 46.16 41.05 16.25
N PRO A 11 46.94 41.48 15.24
CA PRO A 11 47.77 40.79 14.22
C PRO A 11 49.16 41.50 13.99
N SER A 12 49.87 41.13 12.90
CA SER A 12 50.80 41.97 12.06
C SER A 12 52.34 41.67 12.16
N PRO A 13 53.21 42.18 11.24
CA PRO A 13 53.41 41.67 9.87
C PRO A 13 54.90 41.59 9.39
N GLY A 14 55.12 40.88 8.28
CA GLY A 14 56.05 41.25 7.19
C GLY A 14 57.58 41.13 7.35
N ARG A 15 58.23 40.38 6.46
CA ARG A 15 59.51 40.77 5.81
C ARG A 15 59.78 39.95 4.54
N ARG A 16 60.20 40.67 3.50
CA ARG A 16 60.64 40.21 2.17
C ARG A 16 62.15 40.50 2.05
N LEU A 17 62.80 39.94 1.02
CA LEU A 17 64.20 40.08 0.49
C LEU A 17 64.91 38.71 0.55
N SER A 18 65.21 37.96 -0.53
CA SER A 18 65.89 38.18 -1.83
C SER A 18 67.38 37.82 -1.77
N GLU A 19 67.80 36.87 -2.63
CA GLU A 19 69.14 36.53 -3.19
C GLU A 19 69.16 35.00 -3.44
N GLY A 20 69.57 34.40 -4.56
CA GLY A 20 70.30 34.86 -5.74
C GLY A 20 71.47 33.91 -6.01
N SER A 21 71.37 32.99 -6.99
CA SER A 21 72.45 32.27 -7.73
C SER A 21 71.87 30.95 -8.29
N GLU A 22 72.20 30.36 -9.45
CA GLU A 22 72.97 30.65 -10.66
C GLU A 22 72.59 29.51 -11.65
N LEU A 23 72.69 29.74 -12.96
CA LEU A 23 72.40 28.75 -14.03
C LEU A 23 73.59 27.78 -14.24
N PRO A 24 73.41 26.67 -14.99
CA PRO A 24 73.80 26.76 -16.41
C PRO A 24 72.88 26.05 -17.43
N ALA A 25 72.92 26.67 -18.62
CA ALA A 25 72.52 26.35 -19.99
C ALA A 25 72.11 24.92 -20.44
N GLN A 26 70.96 24.92 -21.14
CA GLN A 26 70.66 24.40 -22.50
C GLN A 26 70.78 22.89 -22.84
N MET A 27 69.64 22.32 -23.25
CA MET A 27 69.53 21.51 -24.46
C MET A 27 68.11 21.66 -25.06
N GLU A 28 68.04 22.10 -26.32
CA GLU A 28 66.82 22.24 -27.10
C GLU A 28 66.21 20.88 -27.46
N ALA A 29 64.88 20.77 -27.40
CA ALA A 29 64.10 19.84 -28.22
C ALA A 29 62.75 20.48 -28.55
N ARG A 30 62.55 20.76 -29.84
CA ARG A 30 61.30 21.26 -30.42
C ARG A 30 60.25 20.14 -30.43
N ILE A 31 59.08 20.37 -29.82
CA ILE A 31 57.85 19.63 -30.11
C ILE A 31 56.74 20.66 -30.32
N GLY A 32 56.04 20.54 -31.44
CA GLY A 32 55.01 21.47 -31.89
C GLY A 32 53.84 21.57 -30.93
N VAL A 33 53.43 22.81 -30.64
CA VAL A 33 52.19 23.12 -29.95
C VAL A 33 51.08 23.17 -31.01
N GLU A 34 50.28 22.11 -31.10
CA GLU A 34 48.92 22.25 -31.65
C GLU A 34 48.07 23.06 -30.66
N PRO A 35 47.24 24.01 -31.13
CA PRO A 35 46.38 24.76 -30.23
C PRO A 35 45.36 23.81 -29.60
N SER A 36 45.32 23.80 -28.27
CA SER A 36 44.29 23.12 -27.49
C SER A 36 42.92 23.47 -28.04
N ARG A 37 42.25 22.48 -28.61
CA ARG A 37 40.81 22.52 -28.86
C ARG A 37 40.17 22.91 -27.53
N HIS A 38 39.56 24.09 -27.49
CA HIS A 38 38.61 24.40 -26.45
C HIS A 38 37.57 23.29 -26.49
N SER A 39 37.61 22.39 -25.51
CA SER A 39 36.51 21.47 -25.26
C SER A 39 35.33 22.35 -24.90
N THR A 40 34.47 22.61 -25.88
CA THR A 40 33.07 22.91 -25.58
C THR A 40 32.62 21.82 -24.63
N THR A 41 32.34 22.21 -23.38
CA THR A 41 31.72 21.35 -22.39
C THR A 41 30.39 20.90 -23.00
N HIS A 42 30.40 19.76 -23.67
CA HIS A 42 29.18 19.07 -24.05
C HIS A 42 28.51 18.73 -22.72
N HIS A 43 27.52 19.52 -22.33
CA HIS A 43 26.59 19.16 -21.27
C HIS A 43 26.03 17.80 -21.67
N GLU A 44 26.50 16.74 -21.01
CA GLU A 44 26.15 15.36 -21.33
C GLU A 44 24.66 15.20 -21.05
N ARG A 45 23.83 15.38 -22.09
CA ARG A 45 22.38 15.24 -21.95
C ARG A 45 22.03 13.78 -21.77
N VAL A 46 21.02 13.53 -20.94
CA VAL A 46 20.46 12.20 -20.71
C VAL A 46 19.05 12.16 -21.28
N THR A 47 18.70 11.04 -21.89
CA THR A 47 17.34 10.74 -22.36
C THR A 47 16.62 9.89 -21.33
N LEU A 48 15.53 10.40 -20.79
CA LEU A 48 14.59 9.69 -19.94
C LEU A 48 13.38 9.29 -20.78
N VAL A 49 13.02 8.01 -20.77
CA VAL A 49 11.84 7.50 -21.48
C VAL A 49 10.74 7.28 -20.45
N VAL A 50 9.64 8.01 -20.60
CA VAL A 50 8.48 7.99 -19.70
C VAL A 50 7.22 7.81 -20.53
N ASP A 51 6.52 6.71 -20.33
CA ASP A 51 5.31 6.37 -21.10
C ASP A 51 5.53 6.46 -22.62
N GLY A 52 6.66 5.89 -23.09
CA GLY A 52 7.11 5.94 -24.49
C GLY A 52 7.58 7.32 -24.99
N THR A 53 7.42 8.37 -24.19
CA THR A 53 7.83 9.74 -24.52
C THR A 53 9.27 9.99 -24.10
N HIS A 54 10.07 10.62 -24.97
CA HIS A 54 11.50 10.84 -24.73
C HIS A 54 11.75 12.26 -24.21
N PHE A 55 12.32 12.36 -23.03
CA PHE A 55 12.69 13.60 -22.36
C PHE A 55 14.20 13.76 -22.34
N VAL A 56 14.73 14.71 -23.11
CA VAL A 56 16.16 15.00 -23.15
C VAL A 56 16.48 16.14 -22.18
N VAL A 57 17.23 15.85 -21.13
CA VAL A 57 17.50 16.78 -20.02
C VAL A 57 19.00 16.88 -19.72
N ASP A 58 19.43 18.01 -19.16
CA ASP A 58 20.76 18.13 -18.56
C ASP A 58 20.70 17.52 -17.15
N PRO A 59 21.50 16.49 -16.82
CA PRO A 59 21.56 15.89 -15.49
C PRO A 59 21.80 16.90 -14.36
N ALA A 60 22.48 18.03 -14.65
CA ALA A 60 22.69 19.09 -13.68
C ALA A 60 21.36 19.67 -13.13
N LEU A 61 20.25 19.55 -13.88
CA LEU A 61 18.92 19.94 -13.44
C LEU A 61 18.53 19.28 -12.10
N PHE A 62 18.91 18.02 -11.91
CA PHE A 62 18.51 17.26 -10.72
C PHE A 62 19.36 17.58 -9.48
N THR A 63 20.48 18.31 -9.65
CA THR A 63 21.39 18.63 -8.53
C THR A 63 20.77 19.62 -7.53
N ALA A 64 19.75 20.37 -7.92
CA ALA A 64 19.02 21.30 -7.06
C ALA A 64 18.23 20.57 -5.95
N HIS A 65 17.87 19.30 -6.16
CA HIS A 65 17.06 18.51 -5.24
C HIS A 65 17.69 17.11 -5.04
N PRO A 66 18.82 17.01 -4.30
CA PRO A 66 19.61 15.78 -4.19
C PRO A 66 18.95 14.69 -3.33
N ASP A 67 17.89 15.02 -2.60
CA ASP A 67 17.09 14.14 -1.74
C ASP A 67 16.03 13.35 -2.50
N THR A 68 15.73 13.73 -3.74
CA THR A 68 14.80 13.00 -4.61
C THR A 68 15.47 11.80 -5.28
N MET A 69 14.67 10.87 -5.81
CA MET A 69 15.16 9.73 -6.57
C MET A 69 16.02 10.16 -7.77
N LEU A 70 15.55 11.10 -8.59
CA LEU A 70 16.30 11.58 -9.77
C LEU A 70 17.54 12.38 -9.36
N GLY A 71 17.46 13.16 -8.28
CA GLY A 71 18.62 13.85 -7.69
C GLY A 71 19.72 12.89 -7.28
N ARG A 72 19.35 11.75 -6.67
CA ARG A 72 20.31 10.68 -6.34
C ARG A 72 20.84 9.98 -7.60
N MET A 73 19.97 9.66 -8.55
CA MET A 73 20.30 8.92 -9.78
C MET A 73 21.23 9.70 -10.73
N PHE A 74 21.09 11.01 -10.80
CA PHE A 74 21.80 11.84 -11.77
C PHE A 74 22.71 12.91 -11.13
N GLY A 75 22.78 12.97 -9.80
CA GLY A 75 23.66 13.87 -9.06
C GLY A 75 25.14 13.45 -9.04
N PRO A 76 25.97 14.07 -8.18
CA PRO A 76 27.43 13.88 -8.17
C PRO A 76 27.90 12.43 -7.98
N ALA A 77 27.07 11.59 -7.35
CA ALA A 77 27.33 10.16 -7.16
C ALA A 77 26.90 9.29 -8.35
N ARG A 78 26.58 9.87 -9.52
CA ARG A 78 26.11 9.15 -10.72
C ARG A 78 26.98 7.95 -11.11
N GLN A 79 28.30 8.05 -10.92
CA GLN A 79 29.24 6.97 -11.25
C GLN A 79 29.08 5.71 -10.38
N HIS A 80 28.46 5.85 -9.21
CA HIS A 80 28.18 4.75 -8.27
C HIS A 80 26.74 4.24 -8.37
N ASN A 81 25.91 4.82 -9.23
CA ASN A 81 24.52 4.42 -9.35
C ASN A 81 24.39 3.12 -10.15
N PHE A 82 23.55 2.23 -9.63
CA PHE A 82 23.26 0.95 -10.27
C PHE A 82 22.32 1.07 -11.47
N THR A 83 21.62 2.19 -11.63
CA THR A 83 20.72 2.41 -12.77
C THR A 83 21.55 2.55 -14.04
N ARG A 84 21.40 1.57 -14.92
CA ARG A 84 22.08 1.55 -16.22
C ARG A 84 21.10 1.92 -17.32
N PRO A 85 21.55 2.66 -18.34
CA PRO A 85 20.73 2.89 -19.51
C PRO A 85 20.48 1.58 -20.27
N ASN A 86 19.43 1.59 -21.09
CA ASN A 86 19.13 0.52 -22.03
C ASN A 86 20.17 0.46 -23.17
N ALA A 87 19.97 -0.46 -24.12
CA ALA A 87 20.88 -0.65 -25.27
C ALA A 87 21.03 0.60 -26.17
N LYS A 88 20.10 1.56 -26.08
CA LYS A 88 20.13 2.83 -26.81
C LYS A 88 20.77 3.98 -26.01
N GLY A 89 21.19 3.75 -24.77
CA GLY A 89 21.72 4.79 -23.90
C GLY A 89 20.65 5.59 -23.15
N GLU A 90 19.40 5.12 -23.13
CA GLU A 90 18.25 5.81 -22.54
C GLU A 90 17.88 5.20 -21.18
N PHE A 91 17.31 6.00 -20.28
CA PHE A 91 16.84 5.53 -18.97
C PHE A 91 15.32 5.42 -18.98
N GLU A 92 14.82 4.19 -18.91
CA GLU A 92 13.39 3.93 -18.80
C GLU A 92 12.93 4.16 -17.35
N MET A 93 11.89 4.99 -17.20
CA MET A 93 11.21 5.19 -15.93
C MET A 93 10.16 4.11 -15.71
N VAL A 94 9.87 3.82 -14.43
CA VAL A 94 8.88 2.80 -14.05
C VAL A 94 7.48 3.17 -14.52
N GLU A 95 6.68 2.15 -14.80
CA GLU A 95 5.26 2.26 -15.15
C GLU A 95 4.47 3.01 -14.06
N GLY A 96 3.52 3.85 -14.47
CA GLY A 96 2.65 4.62 -13.57
C GLY A 96 2.85 6.13 -13.61
N ILE A 97 3.94 6.63 -14.19
CA ILE A 97 4.13 8.06 -14.46
C ILE A 97 3.91 8.31 -15.95
N ASN A 98 2.88 9.06 -16.29
CA ASN A 98 2.64 9.48 -17.68
C ASN A 98 3.47 10.72 -18.06
N ALA A 99 3.56 10.99 -19.36
CA ALA A 99 4.36 12.10 -19.89
C ALA A 99 3.91 13.48 -19.36
N SER A 100 2.60 13.71 -19.20
CA SER A 100 2.05 14.97 -18.70
C SER A 100 2.44 15.25 -17.26
N ILE A 101 2.38 14.24 -16.39
CA ILE A 101 2.86 14.33 -15.00
C ILE A 101 4.35 14.57 -15.00
N PHE A 102 5.12 13.85 -15.83
CA PHE A 102 6.56 14.01 -15.86
C PHE A 102 7.02 15.41 -16.31
N HIS A 103 6.25 16.09 -17.17
CA HIS A 103 6.48 17.51 -17.44
C HIS A 103 6.39 18.38 -16.18
N VAL A 104 5.38 18.17 -15.34
CA VAL A 104 5.23 18.88 -14.05
C VAL A 104 6.39 18.58 -13.12
N ILE A 105 6.84 17.33 -13.07
CA ILE A 105 8.02 16.91 -12.31
C ILE A 105 9.27 17.65 -12.77
N LEU A 106 9.50 17.78 -14.08
CA LEU A 106 10.64 18.53 -14.61
C LEU A 106 10.57 20.02 -14.26
N ASP A 107 9.38 20.60 -14.25
CA ASP A 107 9.19 22.00 -13.82
C ASP A 107 9.51 22.20 -12.34
N TYR A 108 9.22 21.21 -11.49
CA TYR A 108 9.67 21.22 -10.10
C TYR A 108 11.20 21.28 -10.00
N TYR A 109 11.96 20.50 -10.78
CA TYR A 109 13.43 20.61 -10.73
C TYR A 109 13.97 21.95 -11.27
N ARG A 110 13.18 22.68 -12.07
CA ARG A 110 13.57 24.00 -12.58
C ARG A 110 13.27 25.13 -11.60
N GLY A 111 12.12 25.06 -10.92
CA GLY A 111 11.57 26.18 -10.16
C GLY A 111 11.18 25.88 -8.71
N GLY A 112 11.32 24.62 -8.27
CA GLY A 112 10.92 24.15 -6.95
C GLY A 112 9.40 24.02 -6.74
N ILE A 113 8.61 24.16 -7.81
CA ILE A 113 7.13 24.15 -7.74
C ILE A 113 6.56 23.15 -8.75
N LEU A 114 5.65 22.30 -8.27
CA LEU A 114 4.80 21.41 -9.04
C LEU A 114 3.55 22.19 -9.49
N GLN A 115 3.62 22.79 -10.68
CA GLN A 115 2.49 23.49 -11.27
C GLN A 115 1.57 22.47 -11.97
N CYS A 116 0.56 21.96 -11.27
CA CYS A 116 -0.38 20.97 -11.80
C CYS A 116 -1.34 21.62 -12.81
N PRO A 117 -1.29 21.26 -14.11
CA PRO A 117 -2.15 21.82 -15.13
C PRO A 117 -3.57 21.23 -15.09
N GLU A 118 -4.50 21.84 -15.83
CA GLU A 118 -5.85 21.30 -15.99
C GLU A 118 -5.81 19.96 -16.74
N GLY A 119 -6.56 18.98 -16.25
CA GLY A 119 -6.63 17.63 -16.83
C GLY A 119 -5.60 16.64 -16.28
N VAL A 120 -4.62 17.08 -15.48
CA VAL A 120 -3.75 16.17 -14.71
C VAL A 120 -4.37 15.91 -13.35
N SER A 121 -4.48 14.63 -12.97
CA SER A 121 -4.98 14.21 -11.66
C SER A 121 -4.00 14.58 -10.56
N VAL A 122 -4.48 15.23 -9.51
CA VAL A 122 -3.67 15.55 -8.33
C VAL A 122 -3.25 14.27 -7.59
N ALA A 123 -4.11 13.24 -7.59
CA ALA A 123 -3.80 11.95 -6.98
C ALA A 123 -2.68 11.21 -7.73
N GLU A 124 -2.72 11.18 -9.07
CA GLU A 124 -1.63 10.56 -9.86
C GLU A 124 -0.31 11.35 -9.71
N LEU A 125 -0.39 12.68 -9.68
CA LEU A 125 0.77 13.52 -9.40
C LEU A 125 1.33 13.23 -8.00
N ARG A 126 0.46 13.01 -7.00
CA ARG A 126 0.86 12.64 -5.65
C ARG A 126 1.59 11.29 -5.63
N GLU A 127 1.03 10.26 -6.27
CA GLU A 127 1.68 8.94 -6.38
C GLU A 127 3.05 9.03 -7.06
N ALA A 128 3.17 9.84 -8.11
CA ALA A 128 4.45 10.10 -8.77
C ALA A 128 5.46 10.82 -7.85
N CYS A 129 4.99 11.74 -7.00
CA CYS A 129 5.83 12.42 -6.02
C CYS A 129 6.33 11.45 -4.94
N ASP A 130 5.44 10.59 -4.41
CA ASP A 130 5.82 9.56 -3.44
C ASP A 130 6.88 8.61 -4.04
N TYR A 131 6.68 8.16 -5.28
CA TYR A 131 7.65 7.32 -5.99
C TYR A 131 9.00 8.02 -6.18
N LEU A 132 8.99 9.26 -6.65
CA LEU A 132 10.22 10.02 -6.94
C LEU A 132 10.86 10.66 -5.70
N CYS A 133 10.28 10.44 -4.52
CA CYS A 133 10.68 11.07 -3.26
C CYS A 133 10.70 12.61 -3.36
N ILE A 134 9.68 13.19 -4.00
CA ILE A 134 9.46 14.64 -4.04
C ILE A 134 8.43 14.99 -2.97
N ASN A 135 8.74 15.98 -2.13
CA ASN A 135 7.83 16.42 -1.08
C ASN A 135 6.55 17.02 -1.71
N PHE A 136 5.40 16.45 -1.36
CA PHE A 136 4.09 16.91 -1.80
C PHE A 136 3.43 17.70 -0.66
N ASP A 137 3.47 19.03 -0.73
CA ASP A 137 2.85 19.91 0.26
C ASP A 137 2.34 21.22 -0.37
N TYR A 138 1.71 22.09 0.44
CA TYR A 138 1.15 23.36 -0.03
C TYR A 138 2.20 24.37 -0.56
N ASN A 139 3.45 24.25 -0.13
CA ASN A 139 4.55 25.11 -0.59
C ASN A 139 5.11 24.61 -1.92
N THR A 140 5.10 23.29 -2.16
CA THR A 140 5.61 22.68 -3.39
C THR A 140 4.55 22.56 -4.49
N VAL A 141 3.26 22.40 -4.15
CA VAL A 141 2.19 22.13 -5.14
C VAL A 141 1.32 23.36 -5.38
N ARG A 142 1.08 23.65 -6.66
CA ARG A 142 0.10 24.63 -7.13
C ARG A 142 -0.86 23.96 -8.11
N CYS A 143 -2.14 23.95 -7.78
CA CYS A 143 -3.19 23.38 -8.63
C CYS A 143 -4.43 24.28 -8.63
N ARG A 144 -5.27 24.13 -9.66
CA ARG A 144 -6.58 24.80 -9.73
C ARG A 144 -7.63 24.08 -8.87
N ASP A 145 -7.56 22.74 -8.82
CA ASP A 145 -8.46 21.92 -8.00
C ASP A 145 -7.97 21.85 -6.54
N LEU A 146 -8.42 22.82 -5.76
CA LEU A 146 -8.12 22.89 -4.34
C LEU A 146 -8.73 21.71 -3.56
N SER A 147 -9.88 21.18 -4.00
CA SER A 147 -10.53 20.06 -3.30
C SER A 147 -9.68 18.80 -3.39
N ALA A 148 -9.15 18.50 -4.57
CA ALA A 148 -8.26 17.36 -4.77
C ALA A 148 -6.95 17.51 -3.98
N LEU A 149 -6.34 18.71 -3.96
CA LEU A 149 -5.16 18.95 -3.12
C LEU A 149 -5.45 18.78 -1.62
N LEU A 150 -6.54 19.36 -1.13
CA LEU A 150 -6.93 19.22 0.27
C LEU A 150 -7.26 17.77 0.63
N HIS A 151 -7.79 17.00 -0.32
CA HIS A 151 -8.03 15.57 -0.12
C HIS A 151 -6.71 14.82 0.14
N GLU A 152 -5.71 14.98 -0.72
CA GLU A 152 -4.39 14.35 -0.53
C GLU A 152 -3.72 14.77 0.78
N LEU A 153 -3.74 16.07 1.09
CA LEU A 153 -3.16 16.58 2.34
C LEU A 153 -3.93 16.10 3.58
N SER A 154 -5.26 15.93 3.46
CA SER A 154 -6.09 15.39 4.54
C SER A 154 -5.79 13.92 4.77
N ASN A 155 -5.53 13.13 3.72
CA ASN A 155 -5.13 11.73 3.85
C ASN A 155 -3.81 11.60 4.64
N ASP A 156 -2.81 12.46 4.39
CA ASP A 156 -1.58 12.50 5.19
C ASP A 156 -1.82 12.91 6.65
N GLY A 157 -2.69 13.91 6.85
CA GLY A 157 -3.09 14.34 8.18
C GLY A 157 -3.84 13.25 8.94
N ALA A 158 -4.71 12.51 8.26
CA ALA A 158 -5.48 11.41 8.84
C ALA A 158 -4.58 10.23 9.20
N ARG A 159 -3.63 9.90 8.32
CA ARG A 159 -2.63 8.84 8.55
C ARG A 159 -1.81 9.14 9.81
N ARG A 160 -1.22 10.33 9.91
CA ARG A 160 -0.44 10.76 11.09
C ARG A 160 -1.25 10.76 12.38
N GLN A 161 -2.51 11.22 12.32
CA GLN A 161 -3.39 11.19 13.50
C GLN A 161 -3.69 9.75 13.93
N PHE A 162 -3.99 8.87 12.97
CA PHE A 162 -4.31 7.49 13.26
C PHE A 162 -3.09 6.69 13.73
N GLU A 163 -1.87 6.99 13.27
CA GLU A 163 -0.65 6.43 13.86
C GLU A 163 -0.57 6.71 15.36
N GLY A 164 -0.88 7.94 15.79
CA GLY A 164 -0.97 8.29 17.21
C GLY A 164 -2.04 7.47 17.94
N TYR A 165 -3.27 7.44 17.42
CA TYR A 165 -4.35 6.66 18.03
C TYR A 165 -4.09 5.15 18.03
N LEU A 166 -3.38 4.65 17.02
CA LEU A 166 -3.03 3.24 16.90
C LEU A 166 -2.13 2.84 18.06
N GLU A 167 -1.03 3.57 18.27
CA GLU A 167 -0.06 3.25 19.33
C GLU A 167 -0.63 3.54 20.74
N GLU A 168 -1.40 4.63 20.90
CA GLU A 168 -1.90 5.05 22.22
C GLU A 168 -3.16 4.33 22.70
N LEU A 169 -4.05 3.91 21.78
CA LEU A 169 -5.38 3.41 22.13
C LEU A 169 -5.65 2.01 21.58
N VAL A 170 -5.42 1.79 20.29
CA VAL A 170 -5.82 0.54 19.61
C VAL A 170 -4.89 -0.62 19.95
N VAL A 171 -3.57 -0.41 19.89
CA VAL A 171 -2.57 -1.44 20.23
C VAL A 171 -2.73 -1.94 21.67
N PRO A 172 -2.91 -1.08 22.70
CA PRO A 172 -3.20 -1.56 24.05
C PRO A 172 -4.41 -2.48 24.13
N ALA A 173 -5.53 -2.15 23.47
CA ALA A 173 -6.72 -2.99 23.43
C ALA A 173 -6.45 -4.34 22.73
N MET A 174 -5.71 -4.33 21.62
CA MET A 174 -5.30 -5.55 20.92
C MET A 174 -4.37 -6.43 21.76
N VAL A 175 -3.43 -5.83 22.49
CA VAL A 175 -2.50 -6.55 23.38
C VAL A 175 -3.27 -7.26 24.49
N SER A 176 -4.27 -6.61 25.09
CA SER A 176 -5.15 -7.24 26.08
C SER A 176 -5.83 -8.49 25.50
N SER A 177 -6.46 -8.38 24.33
CA SER A 177 -7.05 -9.55 23.63
C SER A 177 -6.01 -10.64 23.33
N ALA A 178 -4.82 -10.27 22.85
CA ALA A 178 -3.76 -11.22 22.52
C ALA A 178 -3.24 -11.97 23.77
N GLN A 179 -3.15 -11.30 24.92
CA GLN A 179 -2.73 -11.89 26.19
C GLN A 179 -3.75 -12.90 26.74
N GLU A 180 -5.03 -12.70 26.41
CA GLU A 180 -6.11 -13.66 26.71
C GLU A 180 -6.11 -14.87 25.77
N GLY A 181 -5.26 -14.86 24.74
CA GLY A 181 -5.13 -15.96 23.79
C GLY A 181 -5.94 -15.77 22.52
N GLU A 182 -6.59 -14.61 22.32
CA GLU A 182 -7.32 -14.30 21.11
C GLU A 182 -6.40 -14.12 19.89
N ARG A 183 -6.98 -14.28 18.71
CA ARG A 183 -6.31 -14.06 17.40
C ARG A 183 -6.97 -12.95 16.58
N GLU A 184 -8.03 -12.38 17.13
CA GLU A 184 -8.74 -11.24 16.59
C GLU A 184 -9.14 -10.29 17.72
N CYS A 185 -9.48 -9.07 17.33
CA CYS A 185 -9.96 -8.06 18.26
C CYS A 185 -11.08 -7.30 17.59
N HIS A 186 -12.21 -7.25 18.28
CA HIS A 186 -13.29 -6.34 17.96
C HIS A 186 -13.28 -5.19 18.98
N ILE A 187 -13.19 -3.96 18.49
CA ILE A 187 -13.09 -2.76 19.31
C ILE A 187 -14.28 -1.86 19.00
N VAL A 188 -15.01 -1.44 20.02
CA VAL A 188 -16.04 -0.43 19.92
C VAL A 188 -15.52 0.88 20.51
N VAL A 189 -15.68 1.97 19.76
CA VAL A 189 -15.23 3.31 20.17
C VAL A 189 -16.44 4.11 20.68
N LEU A 190 -16.41 4.44 21.96
CA LEU A 190 -17.41 5.25 22.64
C LEU A 190 -16.92 6.69 22.83
N LEU A 191 -17.87 7.61 22.98
CA LEU A 191 -17.57 8.97 23.43
C LEU A 191 -17.10 8.95 24.88
N ASP A 192 -16.32 9.93 25.29
CA ASP A 192 -15.79 9.98 26.67
C ASP A 192 -16.90 10.09 27.74
N ASP A 193 -18.07 10.59 27.35
CA ASP A 193 -19.26 10.78 28.19
C ASP A 193 -20.35 9.70 28.00
N ASP A 194 -20.09 8.69 27.17
CA ASP A 194 -21.02 7.57 27.02
C ASP A 194 -21.09 6.72 28.30
N THR A 195 -22.31 6.31 28.65
CA THR A 195 -22.54 5.35 29.74
C THR A 195 -23.08 4.03 29.17
N VAL A 196 -22.44 2.93 29.55
CA VAL A 196 -22.90 1.57 29.23
C VAL A 196 -23.40 0.92 30.51
N ASP A 197 -24.71 0.71 30.60
CA ASP A 197 -25.38 0.13 31.75
C ASP A 197 -26.16 -1.11 31.32
N TRP A 198 -25.48 -2.25 31.41
CA TRP A 198 -26.05 -3.55 31.08
C TRP A 198 -26.65 -4.23 32.30
N ASP A 199 -27.80 -4.87 32.10
CA ASP A 199 -28.44 -5.69 33.13
C ASP A 199 -27.58 -6.93 33.40
N HIS A 200 -27.14 -7.10 34.64
CA HIS A 200 -26.26 -8.20 35.03
C HIS A 200 -26.90 -9.58 34.82
N ASP A 201 -28.20 -9.70 35.07
CA ASP A 201 -28.94 -10.96 34.96
C ASP A 201 -29.36 -11.26 33.51
N ASN A 202 -29.41 -10.23 32.66
CA ASN A 202 -29.89 -10.31 31.28
C ASN A 202 -29.04 -9.43 30.34
N PRO A 203 -27.74 -9.74 30.13
CA PRO A 203 -26.88 -8.93 29.27
C PRO A 203 -27.39 -8.93 27.82
N PRO A 204 -27.06 -7.88 27.03
CA PRO A 204 -27.45 -7.84 25.63
C PRO A 204 -26.81 -9.02 24.87
N PRO A 205 -27.45 -9.50 23.80
CA PRO A 205 -26.85 -10.49 22.91
C PRO A 205 -25.69 -9.82 22.16
N MET A 206 -24.48 -9.99 22.68
CA MET A 206 -23.24 -9.37 22.18
C MET A 206 -22.69 -10.00 20.88
N GLY A 207 -23.37 -11.02 20.34
CA GLY A 207 -22.80 -11.86 19.28
C GLY A 207 -21.79 -12.87 19.84
N GLU A 208 -21.03 -13.50 18.95
CA GLU A 208 -19.95 -14.46 19.32
C GLU A 208 -18.63 -13.75 19.66
N GLU A 209 -18.48 -12.46 19.32
CA GLU A 209 -17.23 -11.69 19.48
C GLU A 209 -17.22 -10.91 20.82
N TYR A 210 -16.20 -11.11 21.66
CA TYR A 210 -15.97 -10.23 22.82
C TYR A 210 -15.40 -8.89 22.33
N SER A 211 -16.09 -7.80 22.65
CA SER A 211 -15.68 -6.46 22.23
C SER A 211 -14.84 -5.76 23.30
N GLN A 212 -13.65 -5.33 22.93
CA GLN A 212 -12.88 -4.33 23.69
C GLN A 212 -13.56 -2.95 23.53
N ILE A 213 -13.50 -2.12 24.57
CA ILE A 213 -14.12 -0.79 24.57
C ILE A 213 -13.04 0.27 24.71
N ILE A 214 -13.05 1.26 23.82
CA ILE A 214 -12.21 2.47 23.91
C ILE A 214 -13.12 3.68 24.08
N TYR A 215 -12.89 4.45 25.13
CA TYR A 215 -13.51 5.77 25.33
C TYR A 215 -12.57 6.83 24.76
N SER A 216 -12.99 7.47 23.66
CA SER A 216 -12.25 8.57 23.04
C SER A 216 -13.13 9.34 22.07
N THR A 217 -13.54 10.55 22.46
CA THR A 217 -14.29 11.45 21.57
C THR A 217 -13.47 11.80 20.32
N LYS A 218 -12.14 11.87 20.44
CA LYS A 218 -11.24 12.18 19.33
C LYS A 218 -11.21 11.06 18.30
N LEU A 219 -11.01 9.81 18.74
CA LEU A 219 -11.02 8.64 17.86
C LEU A 219 -12.41 8.40 17.25
N TYR A 220 -13.46 8.64 18.05
CA TYR A 220 -14.84 8.61 17.55
C TYR A 220 -15.04 9.59 16.38
N ARG A 221 -14.64 10.86 16.56
CA ARG A 221 -14.76 11.89 15.51
C ARG A 221 -13.88 11.58 14.30
N PHE A 222 -12.71 10.99 14.52
CA PHE A 222 -11.82 10.56 13.46
C PHE A 222 -12.53 9.57 12.52
N PHE A 223 -13.18 8.53 13.06
CA PHE A 223 -13.92 7.54 12.27
C PHE A 223 -15.27 8.02 11.73
N LYS A 224 -15.69 9.26 12.01
CA LYS A 224 -16.90 9.83 11.40
C LYS A 224 -16.79 9.86 9.87
N TYR A 225 -15.60 10.18 9.35
CA TYR A 225 -15.33 10.27 7.92
C TYR A 225 -14.97 8.90 7.33
N ILE A 226 -15.54 8.57 6.16
CA ILE A 226 -15.28 7.28 5.51
C ILE A 226 -13.85 7.21 4.98
N GLU A 227 -13.34 8.33 4.46
CA GLU A 227 -11.98 8.48 3.96
C GLU A 227 -10.95 8.18 5.06
N ASN A 228 -11.19 8.66 6.28
CA ASN A 228 -10.33 8.36 7.43
C ASN A 228 -10.34 6.86 7.79
N ARG A 229 -11.46 6.16 7.58
CA ARG A 229 -11.54 4.70 7.80
C ARG A 229 -10.71 3.96 6.76
N ASP A 230 -10.73 4.42 5.51
CA ASP A 230 -9.93 3.82 4.45
C ASP A 230 -8.43 4.02 4.70
N VAL A 231 -8.02 5.21 5.12
CA VAL A 231 -6.65 5.51 5.55
C VAL A 231 -6.23 4.63 6.73
N ALA A 232 -7.07 4.52 7.77
CA ALA A 232 -6.79 3.67 8.91
C ALA A 232 -6.68 2.19 8.53
N LYS A 233 -7.58 1.71 7.67
CA LYS A 233 -7.58 0.34 7.15
C LYS A 233 -6.32 0.05 6.34
N ALA A 234 -5.86 0.98 5.50
CA ALA A 234 -4.60 0.85 4.77
C ALA A 234 -3.41 0.74 5.73
N LEU A 235 -3.33 1.62 6.74
CA LEU A 235 -2.27 1.57 7.75
C LEU A 235 -2.25 0.25 8.53
N LEU A 236 -3.42 -0.25 8.96
CA LEU A 236 -3.52 -1.53 9.67
C LEU A 236 -3.04 -2.71 8.79
N LYS A 237 -3.35 -2.69 7.48
CA LYS A 237 -2.84 -3.69 6.52
C LYS A 237 -1.32 -3.64 6.41
N GLU A 238 -0.74 -2.44 6.30
CA GLU A 238 0.71 -2.25 6.24
C GLU A 238 1.41 -2.73 7.52
N ARG A 239 0.73 -2.64 8.67
CA ARG A 239 1.18 -3.19 9.95
C ARG A 239 0.98 -4.71 10.08
N GLY A 240 0.54 -5.38 9.01
CA GLY A 240 0.45 -6.83 8.92
C GLY A 240 -0.87 -7.44 9.39
N LEU A 241 -1.89 -6.62 9.68
CA LEU A 241 -3.19 -7.09 10.14
C LEU A 241 -4.09 -7.52 8.98
N LYS A 242 -4.97 -8.48 9.25
CA LYS A 242 -5.89 -9.11 8.30
C LYS A 242 -7.34 -8.94 8.73
N ASN A 243 -8.26 -9.30 7.84
CA ASN A 243 -9.72 -9.27 8.07
C ASN A 243 -10.24 -7.92 8.61
N ILE A 244 -9.59 -6.82 8.23
CA ILE A 244 -9.89 -5.50 8.80
C ILE A 244 -11.25 -5.00 8.32
N ARG A 245 -12.15 -4.74 9.27
CA ARG A 245 -13.44 -4.06 9.07
C ARG A 245 -13.48 -2.85 9.97
N ILE A 246 -13.80 -1.69 9.39
CA ILE A 246 -13.97 -0.44 10.13
C ILE A 246 -15.30 0.15 9.66
N GLY A 247 -16.19 0.42 10.59
CA GLY A 247 -17.53 0.87 10.26
C GLY A 247 -18.21 1.58 11.43
N ILE A 248 -19.52 1.78 11.28
CA ILE A 248 -20.38 2.26 12.35
C ILE A 248 -21.53 1.27 12.46
N GLU A 249 -21.74 0.74 13.67
CA GLU A 249 -22.77 -0.25 13.96
C GLU A 249 -23.55 0.13 15.22
N GLY A 250 -24.74 -0.46 15.39
CA GLY A 250 -25.54 -0.25 16.60
C GLY A 250 -24.95 -0.99 17.79
N TYR A 251 -24.53 -0.27 18.82
CA TYR A 251 -23.99 -0.84 20.05
C TYR A 251 -25.00 -0.71 21.21
N PRO A 252 -25.29 -1.78 21.97
CA PRO A 252 -26.22 -1.73 23.09
C PRO A 252 -25.60 -0.95 24.26
N THR A 253 -26.32 0.05 24.76
CA THR A 253 -25.83 0.95 25.83
C THR A 253 -26.58 0.74 27.13
N CYS A 254 -27.85 1.13 27.17
CA CYS A 254 -28.67 1.08 28.37
C CYS A 254 -29.91 0.21 28.17
N LYS A 255 -30.38 -0.37 29.26
CA LYS A 255 -31.69 -1.05 29.33
C LYS A 255 -32.82 -0.04 29.10
N GLU A 256 -33.58 -0.21 28.02
CA GLU A 256 -34.75 0.64 27.72
C GLU A 256 -35.97 0.14 28.49
N LYS A 257 -36.32 -1.15 28.34
CA LYS A 257 -37.54 -1.72 28.92
C LYS A 257 -37.46 -3.24 29.08
N VAL A 258 -38.26 -3.77 30.01
CA VAL A 258 -38.50 -5.21 30.14
C VAL A 258 -39.87 -5.54 29.55
N LYS A 259 -39.89 -6.26 28.43
CA LYS A 259 -41.13 -6.71 27.79
C LYS A 259 -41.49 -8.10 28.32
N ARG A 260 -42.63 -8.21 29.00
CA ARG A 260 -43.20 -9.52 29.38
C ARG A 260 -44.01 -10.09 28.23
N ARG A 261 -43.67 -11.30 27.78
CA ARG A 261 -44.48 -12.04 26.81
C ARG A 261 -45.59 -12.85 27.50
N PRO A 262 -46.72 -13.14 26.82
CA PRO A 262 -47.71 -14.10 27.31
C PRO A 262 -47.01 -15.46 27.49
N GLY A 263 -46.90 -15.94 28.74
CA GLY A 263 -46.08 -17.10 29.10
C GLY A 263 -45.01 -16.84 30.16
N GLY A 264 -44.91 -15.61 30.69
CA GLY A 264 -44.11 -15.30 31.89
C GLY A 264 -42.62 -15.05 31.65
N ARG A 265 -42.11 -15.31 30.43
CA ARG A 265 -40.74 -14.93 30.05
C ARG A 265 -40.65 -13.42 29.87
N SER A 266 -39.70 -12.82 30.58
CA SER A 266 -39.35 -11.40 30.47
C SER A 266 -38.17 -11.27 29.52
N GLU A 267 -38.26 -10.35 28.57
CA GLU A 267 -37.19 -10.05 27.60
C GLU A 267 -36.74 -8.60 27.83
N VAL A 268 -35.43 -8.41 28.02
CA VAL A 268 -34.85 -7.09 28.20
C VAL A 268 -34.54 -6.49 26.83
N ILE A 269 -35.02 -5.26 26.61
CA ILE A 269 -34.79 -4.51 25.38
C ILE A 269 -33.77 -3.42 25.70
N TYR A 270 -32.71 -3.39 24.91
CA TYR A 270 -31.61 -2.42 25.00
C TYR A 270 -31.75 -1.30 23.98
N ASN A 271 -31.26 -0.12 24.35
CA ASN A 271 -31.08 1.00 23.44
C ASN A 271 -29.78 0.82 22.64
N TYR A 272 -29.89 0.88 21.31
CA TYR A 272 -28.75 0.73 20.40
C TYR A 272 -28.36 2.10 19.84
N VAL A 273 -27.09 2.46 20.01
CA VAL A 273 -26.55 3.72 19.49
C VAL A 273 -25.46 3.43 18.48
N GLN A 274 -25.45 4.18 17.38
CA GLN A 274 -24.46 4.03 16.31
C GLN A 274 -23.07 4.42 16.83
N ARG A 275 -22.13 3.48 16.82
CA ARG A 275 -20.77 3.64 17.32
C ARG A 275 -19.75 3.13 16.31
N PRO A 276 -18.62 3.83 16.11
CA PRO A 276 -17.53 3.31 15.33
C PRO A 276 -17.00 2.02 15.93
N PHE A 277 -16.66 1.08 15.07
CA PHE A 277 -16.00 -0.15 15.46
C PHE A 277 -14.80 -0.43 14.56
N ILE A 278 -13.85 -1.19 15.09
CA ILE A 278 -12.68 -1.70 14.39
C ILE A 278 -12.60 -3.20 14.70
N HIS A 279 -12.72 -4.04 13.69
CA HIS A 279 -12.44 -5.47 13.78
C HIS A 279 -11.18 -5.75 12.97
N MET A 280 -10.27 -6.56 13.52
CA MET A 280 -9.07 -7.03 12.82
C MET A 280 -8.55 -8.34 13.41
N SER A 281 -7.75 -9.06 12.61
CA SER A 281 -7.13 -10.32 12.99
C SER A 281 -5.62 -10.28 12.78
N TRP A 282 -4.88 -10.91 13.69
CA TRP A 282 -3.47 -11.26 13.55
C TRP A 282 -3.28 -12.78 13.54
N GLU A 283 -4.36 -13.53 13.28
CA GLU A 283 -4.26 -14.96 13.06
C GLU A 283 -3.32 -15.19 11.87
N LYS A 284 -2.25 -15.93 12.16
CA LYS A 284 -1.42 -16.46 11.10
C LYS A 284 -2.27 -17.52 10.42
N GLU A 285 -2.74 -17.22 9.21
CA GLU A 285 -3.12 -18.29 8.29
C GLU A 285 -1.90 -19.19 8.16
N GLU A 286 -1.90 -20.31 8.87
CA GLU A 286 -1.09 -21.43 8.45
C GLU A 286 -1.50 -21.67 7.02
N GLY A 287 -0.53 -21.67 6.12
CA GLY A 287 -0.77 -22.11 4.78
C GLY A 287 -1.43 -23.47 4.90
N LYS A 288 -2.75 -23.53 4.70
CA LYS A 288 -3.35 -24.54 3.85
C LYS A 288 -2.62 -24.37 2.52
N SER A 289 -1.39 -24.85 2.48
CA SER A 289 -0.88 -25.48 1.29
C SER A 289 -2.06 -26.33 0.86
N ARG A 290 -2.63 -26.01 -0.29
CA ARG A 290 -3.56 -26.89 -0.97
C ARG A 290 -2.74 -28.11 -1.40
N HIS A 291 -2.11 -28.80 -0.46
CA HIS A 291 -1.77 -30.17 -0.69
C HIS A 291 -3.13 -30.82 -0.85
N VAL A 292 -3.34 -31.34 -2.05
CA VAL A 292 -4.56 -31.97 -2.48
C VAL A 292 -5.06 -32.81 -1.32
N ASP A 293 -6.20 -32.43 -0.72
CA ASP A 293 -6.95 -33.37 0.09
C ASP A 293 -7.30 -34.48 -0.89
N PHE A 294 -6.50 -35.54 -0.90
CA PHE A 294 -6.96 -36.81 -1.40
C PHE A 294 -8.07 -37.19 -0.43
N GLN A 295 -9.26 -36.69 -0.74
CA GLN A 295 -10.50 -37.22 -0.24
C GLN A 295 -10.46 -38.68 -0.68
N CYS A 296 -9.95 -39.53 0.20
CA CYS A 296 -9.93 -40.96 0.01
C CYS A 296 -11.40 -41.30 -0.06
N VAL A 297 -11.91 -41.42 -1.29
CA VAL A 297 -13.25 -41.92 -1.56
C VAL A 297 -13.31 -43.20 -0.74
N ARG A 298 -14.17 -43.20 0.29
CA ARG A 298 -14.50 -44.45 0.98
C ARG A 298 -15.18 -45.30 -0.07
N SER A 299 -14.39 -46.10 -0.78
CA SER A 299 -14.88 -47.18 -1.60
C SER A 299 -15.76 -48.01 -0.69
N LYS A 300 -17.07 -48.00 -0.94
CA LYS A 300 -17.98 -48.98 -0.37
C LYS A 300 -17.61 -50.33 -0.98
N SER A 301 -16.55 -50.96 -0.46
CA SER A 301 -16.31 -52.37 -0.71
C SER A 301 -17.38 -53.12 0.08
N VAL A 302 -18.37 -53.61 -0.66
CA VAL A 302 -19.39 -54.54 -0.18
C VAL A 302 -18.65 -55.83 0.24
N PRO A 303 -18.72 -56.29 1.50
CA PRO A 303 -18.18 -57.57 1.85
C PRO A 303 -19.22 -58.61 1.43
N ASN A 304 -19.00 -59.26 0.30
CA ASN A 304 -19.74 -60.47 -0.02
C ASN A 304 -18.77 -61.53 -0.55
N LEU A 305 -18.21 -62.30 0.38
CA LEU A 305 -17.80 -63.67 0.11
C LEU A 305 -17.73 -64.47 1.41
N THR A 306 -18.85 -65.08 1.81
CA THR A 306 -18.95 -66.49 2.22
C THR A 306 -20.39 -66.84 2.62
N ALA A 307 -21.22 -67.16 1.63
CA ALA A 307 -22.36 -68.05 1.80
C ALA A 307 -22.60 -68.79 0.48
N ALA A 308 -22.52 -70.12 0.55
CA ALA A 308 -22.71 -71.11 -0.51
C ALA A 308 -21.55 -71.17 -1.54
N MET A 309 -20.96 -72.32 -1.84
CA MET A 309 -21.63 -73.60 -2.05
C MET A 309 -20.77 -74.80 -1.63
N ALA A 310 -21.50 -75.90 -1.40
CA ALA A 310 -21.04 -77.26 -1.20
C ALA A 310 -19.91 -77.70 -2.15
N GLU A 311 -19.05 -78.55 -1.59
CA GLU A 311 -18.25 -79.63 -2.16
C GLU A 311 -17.67 -79.55 -3.59
N GLY A 312 -16.37 -79.88 -3.69
CA GLY A 312 -15.81 -80.58 -4.86
C GLY A 312 -14.58 -79.92 -5.51
N PRO A 313 -13.39 -80.58 -5.54
CA PRO A 313 -12.12 -79.96 -5.96
C PRO A 313 -11.71 -80.32 -7.41
N THR A 314 -11.03 -79.41 -8.14
CA THR A 314 -9.74 -79.64 -8.85
C THR A 314 -9.30 -78.49 -9.78
N ARG A 315 -8.04 -78.07 -9.58
CA ARG A 315 -6.95 -77.69 -10.51
C ARG A 315 -7.15 -76.85 -11.79
N SER A 316 -6.27 -75.82 -11.85
CA SER A 316 -5.39 -75.38 -12.96
C SER A 316 -5.94 -74.48 -14.08
N GLY A 317 -5.32 -73.30 -14.21
CA GLY A 317 -4.93 -72.73 -15.51
C GLY A 317 -5.46 -71.33 -15.86
N ALA A 318 -4.55 -70.53 -16.44
CA ALA A 318 -4.76 -69.38 -17.34
C ALA A 318 -5.02 -67.98 -16.74
N THR A 319 -4.01 -67.11 -16.86
CA THR A 319 -4.16 -65.66 -17.11
C THR A 319 -4.63 -65.42 -18.55
N PRO A 320 -5.50 -64.42 -18.79
CA PRO A 320 -5.16 -63.43 -19.81
C PRO A 320 -5.61 -61.97 -19.52
N THR A 321 -4.66 -61.05 -19.75
CA THR A 321 -4.71 -59.67 -20.33
C THR A 321 -5.78 -58.61 -19.96
N PRO A 322 -5.38 -57.32 -19.85
CA PRO A 322 -6.24 -56.21 -19.45
C PRO A 322 -7.07 -55.66 -20.63
N GLN A 323 -8.35 -55.36 -20.39
CA GLN A 323 -9.16 -54.54 -21.28
C GLN A 323 -9.07 -53.07 -20.84
N VAL A 324 -8.69 -52.23 -21.80
CA VAL A 324 -8.70 -50.77 -21.73
C VAL A 324 -10.15 -50.28 -21.80
N ASP A 325 -10.54 -49.40 -20.86
CA ASP A 325 -11.86 -48.77 -20.87
C ASP A 325 -11.80 -47.41 -21.57
N GLU A 326 -12.73 -47.21 -22.49
CA GLU A 326 -12.75 -46.20 -23.54
C GLU A 326 -13.48 -44.96 -23.01
N LEU A 327 -12.78 -44.09 -22.27
CA LEU A 327 -13.36 -42.84 -21.76
C LEU A 327 -12.38 -41.67 -21.86
N ASP A 328 -11.87 -41.42 -23.07
CA ASP A 328 -11.12 -40.19 -23.39
C ASP A 328 -11.62 -39.56 -24.69
N ARG A 329 -12.88 -39.14 -24.69
CA ARG A 329 -13.42 -38.13 -25.62
C ARG A 329 -14.65 -37.51 -24.99
N LEU A 330 -14.51 -36.30 -24.41
CA LEU A 330 -15.52 -35.22 -24.40
C LEU A 330 -15.05 -34.09 -23.46
N ASN A 331 -14.43 -33.04 -24.03
CA ASN A 331 -14.77 -31.63 -23.77
C ASN A 331 -13.85 -30.70 -24.58
N GLY A 332 -14.34 -30.28 -25.75
CA GLY A 332 -13.91 -29.08 -26.48
C GLY A 332 -15.10 -28.11 -26.65
N PRO A 333 -14.88 -26.81 -26.92
CA PRO A 333 -15.81 -25.73 -26.60
C PRO A 333 -17.01 -25.60 -27.56
N SER A 334 -18.11 -25.05 -27.03
CA SER A 334 -19.43 -24.87 -27.66
C SER A 334 -19.57 -23.58 -28.48
N PRO A 335 -20.39 -23.57 -29.57
CA PRO A 335 -20.76 -22.35 -30.31
C PRO A 335 -22.15 -21.79 -29.93
N GLN A 336 -22.36 -20.50 -30.24
CA GLN A 336 -23.50 -19.65 -29.89
C GLN A 336 -24.82 -19.98 -30.65
N PRO A 337 -26.01 -19.59 -30.12
CA PRO A 337 -27.28 -19.78 -30.81
C PRO A 337 -27.76 -18.55 -31.61
N THR A 338 -28.27 -18.84 -32.81
CA THR A 338 -28.94 -17.97 -33.77
C THR A 338 -30.40 -17.67 -33.41
N ALA A 339 -30.87 -16.51 -33.89
CA ALA A 339 -32.17 -15.90 -33.65
C ALA A 339 -33.38 -16.68 -34.20
N VAL A 340 -34.52 -16.56 -33.50
CA VAL A 340 -35.85 -16.94 -34.01
C VAL A 340 -36.75 -15.70 -34.05
N PHE A 341 -37.35 -15.50 -35.21
CA PHE A 341 -38.24 -14.41 -35.63
C PHE A 341 -39.68 -14.63 -35.11
N MET A 342 -40.33 -13.60 -34.59
CA MET A 342 -41.79 -13.54 -34.35
C MET A 342 -42.31 -12.18 -34.83
N PRO A 343 -43.51 -12.11 -35.45
CA PRO A 343 -43.97 -10.94 -36.18
C PRO A 343 -44.57 -9.86 -35.27
N SER A 344 -44.38 -8.63 -35.71
CA SER A 344 -44.83 -7.36 -35.14
C SER A 344 -46.36 -7.21 -35.19
N ASN A 345 -46.95 -6.66 -34.13
CA ASN A 345 -48.27 -6.04 -34.19
C ASN A 345 -48.11 -4.56 -33.84
N GLU A 346 -48.41 -3.71 -34.82
CA GLU A 346 -48.27 -2.27 -34.78
C GLU A 346 -49.50 -1.59 -34.16
N SER A 347 -49.20 -0.49 -33.46
CA SER A 347 -49.96 0.77 -33.43
C SER A 347 -51.26 0.86 -32.63
N ARG A 348 -51.25 1.77 -31.66
CA ARG A 348 -51.95 3.08 -31.78
C ARG A 348 -51.62 4.02 -30.62
N ASP A 349 -51.10 5.20 -30.97
CA ASP A 349 -51.29 6.44 -30.24
C ASP A 349 -52.77 6.86 -30.26
N VAL A 350 -53.32 7.27 -29.11
CA VAL A 350 -54.09 8.49 -28.85
C VAL A 350 -53.89 8.87 -27.38
#